data_AF-A0A444LMC0-F1
#
_entry.id   AF-A0A444LMC0-F1
#
_cell.length_a   1.000
_cell.length_b   1.000
_cell.length_c   1.000
_cell.angle_alpha   90.00
_cell.angle_beta   90.00
_cell.angle_gamma   90.00
#
_symmetry.space_group_name_H-M   'P 1'
#
loop_
_entity.id
_entity.type
_entity.pdbx_description
1 polymer ?
#
loop_
_entity_poly.entity_id
_entity_poly.type
_entity_poly.pdbx_seq_one_letter_code
_entity_poly.pdbx_strand_id
1 'polypeptide(L)'
;MLSENETVTDTCELRPVIGLTRGLSAADLETLTVDAIRTHRQLVGKADQLFQALPDDYKTGIAVGGGQHLVYIEAMIAMHAQMIALNTLLDILGYTPKVPVN
;
A
#
# COMPACT_ATOMS: atom_id res chain seq x y z
N MET A 1 29.98 -23.00 8.19
CA MET A 1 29.20 -22.52 9.35
C MET A 1 27.96 -21.86 8.76
N LEU A 2 26.79 -22.43 9.03
CA LEU A 2 25.49 -21.99 8.51
C LEU A 2 24.98 -20.76 9.25
N SER A 3 24.04 -20.06 8.60
CA SER A 3 23.06 -19.09 9.14
C SER A 3 23.59 -17.75 9.66
N GLU A 4 22.97 -16.61 9.39
CA GLU A 4 21.73 -16.28 8.69
C GLU A 4 21.92 -14.91 8.03
N ASN A 5 21.66 -14.79 6.73
CA ASN A 5 21.16 -13.53 6.20
C ASN A 5 19.68 -13.49 6.61
N GLU A 6 19.43 -13.21 7.89
CA GLU A 6 18.12 -12.75 8.34
C GLU A 6 17.84 -11.51 7.49
N THR A 7 17.08 -11.72 6.42
CA THR A 7 16.29 -10.65 5.85
C THR A 7 15.35 -10.27 6.97
N VAL A 8 15.81 -9.36 7.84
CA VAL A 8 14.94 -8.55 8.67
C VAL A 8 14.03 -7.90 7.65
N THR A 9 12.87 -8.51 7.46
CA THR A 9 11.72 -7.84 6.91
C THR A 9 11.36 -6.88 8.02
N ASP A 10 12.07 -5.75 8.06
CA ASP A 10 11.62 -4.56 8.77
C ASP A 10 10.33 -4.19 8.05
N THR A 11 9.26 -4.88 8.44
CA THR A 11 7.90 -4.47 8.11
C THR A 11 7.83 -3.07 8.66
N CYS A 12 7.77 -2.10 7.75
CA CYS A 12 7.53 -0.72 8.12
C CYS A 12 6.12 -0.72 8.72
N GLU A 13 6.03 -0.97 10.03
CA GLU A 13 4.77 -1.03 10.75
C GLU A 13 4.43 0.39 11.17
N LEU A 14 3.21 0.83 10.84
CA LEU A 14 2.69 2.09 11.33
C LEU A 14 2.25 1.92 12.79
N ARG A 15 3.22 1.95 13.72
CA ARG A 15 3.00 1.83 15.17
C ARG A 15 1.83 2.68 15.71
N PRO A 16 1.55 3.91 15.20
CA PRO A 16 0.38 4.67 15.62
C PRO A 16 -0.97 3.95 15.36
N VAL A 17 -1.08 3.17 14.28
CA VAL A 17 -2.30 2.42 13.94
C VAL A 17 -2.64 1.41 15.04
N ILE A 18 -1.63 0.74 15.62
CA ILE A 18 -1.81 -0.19 16.74
C ILE A 18 -2.47 0.50 17.94
N GLY A 19 -2.05 1.73 18.23
CA GLY A 19 -2.63 2.53 19.32
C GLY A 19 -4.06 2.98 19.01
N LEU A 20 -4.32 3.40 17.77
CA LEU A 20 -5.63 3.89 17.30
C LEU A 20 -6.70 2.80 17.25
N THR A 21 -6.32 1.55 16.95
CA THR A 21 -7.27 0.43 16.84
C THR A 21 -7.42 -0.36 18.14
N ARG A 22 -6.64 -0.03 19.18
CA ARG A 22 -6.71 -0.73 20.47
C ARG A 22 -8.10 -0.57 21.09
N GLY A 23 -8.72 -1.71 21.42
CA GLY A 23 -10.03 -1.76 22.06
C GLY A 23 -11.21 -1.75 21.10
N LEU A 24 -10.99 -1.66 19.78
CA LEU A 24 -12.04 -1.88 18.79
C LEU A 24 -12.52 -3.33 18.83
N SER A 25 -13.77 -3.55 18.45
CA SER A 25 -14.28 -4.88 18.21
C SER A 25 -13.61 -5.50 16.97
N ALA A 26 -13.58 -6.83 16.89
CA ALA A 26 -13.05 -7.52 15.71
C ALA A 26 -13.80 -7.14 14.42
N ALA A 27 -15.12 -6.91 14.52
CA ALA A 27 -15.95 -6.52 13.38
C ALA A 27 -15.64 -5.10 12.87
N ASP A 28 -15.38 -4.16 13.78
CA ASP A 28 -15.00 -2.79 13.40
C ASP A 28 -13.59 -2.77 12.77
N LEU A 29 -12.65 -3.53 13.34
CA LEU A 29 -11.32 -3.68 12.77
C LEU A 29 -11.38 -4.33 11.38
N GLU A 30 -12.15 -5.40 11.21
CA GLU A 30 -12.34 -6.05 9.91
C GLU A 30 -12.94 -5.07 8.88
N THR A 31 -13.93 -4.27 9.29
CA THR A 31 -14.53 -3.23 8.42
C THR A 31 -13.47 -2.23 7.92
N LEU A 32 -12.64 -1.72 8.83
CA LEU A 32 -11.53 -0.81 8.47
C LEU A 32 -10.53 -1.47 7.52
N THR A 33 -10.18 -2.74 7.77
CA THR A 33 -9.26 -3.50 6.91
C THR A 33 -9.85 -3.73 5.52
N VAL A 34 -11.14 -4.07 5.41
CA VAL A 34 -11.83 -4.25 4.12
C VAL A 34 -11.83 -2.94 3.32
N ASP A 35 -12.12 -1.81 3.96
CA ASP A 35 -12.10 -0.50 3.29
C ASP A 35 -10.68 -0.05 2.92
N ALA A 36 -9.68 -0.38 3.74
CA ALA A 36 -8.27 -0.18 3.41
C ALA A 36 -7.86 -0.99 2.17
N ILE A 37 -8.31 -2.25 2.04
CA ILE A 37 -8.07 -3.07 0.83
C ILE A 37 -8.70 -2.42 -0.41
N ARG A 38 -9.95 -1.95 -0.31
CA ARG A 38 -10.63 -1.26 -1.42
C ARG A 38 -9.87 -0.01 -1.83
N THR A 39 -9.48 0.81 -0.85
CA THR A 39 -8.69 2.03 -1.08
C THR A 39 -7.36 1.71 -1.75
N HIS A 40 -6.65 0.68 -1.28
CA HIS A 40 -5.40 0.24 -1.90
C HIS A 40 -5.59 -0.12 -3.38
N ARG A 41 -6.61 -0.94 -3.70
CA ARG A 41 -6.94 -1.34 -5.08
C ARG A 41 -7.25 -0.12 -5.97
N GLN A 42 -7.96 0.87 -5.45
CA GLN A 42 -8.24 2.11 -6.18
C GLN A 42 -6.95 2.91 -6.46
N LEU A 43 -6.04 3.00 -5.48
CA LEU A 43 -4.76 3.67 -5.65
C LEU A 43 -3.86 2.97 -6.66
N VAL A 44 -3.81 1.62 -6.63
CA VAL A 44 -3.10 0.82 -7.64
C VAL A 44 -3.66 1.10 -9.03
N GLY A 45 -5.00 1.05 -9.19
CA GLY A 45 -5.63 1.34 -10.48
C GLY A 45 -5.33 2.75 -11.01
N LYS A 46 -5.35 3.75 -10.12
CA LYS A 46 -4.99 5.13 -10.49
C LYS A 46 -3.51 5.25 -10.90
N ALA A 47 -2.61 4.64 -10.15
CA ALA A 47 -1.18 4.68 -10.43
C ALA A 47 -0.85 3.99 -11.77
N ASP A 48 -1.47 2.84 -12.04
CA ASP A 48 -1.33 2.14 -13.33
C ASP A 48 -1.85 3.00 -14.50
N GLN A 49 -3.05 3.59 -14.38
CA GLN A 49 -3.57 4.51 -15.40
C GLN A 49 -2.63 5.67 -15.70
N LEU A 50 -2.03 6.27 -14.65
CA LEU A 50 -1.06 7.35 -14.81
C LEU A 50 0.23 6.86 -15.47
N PHE A 51 0.71 5.67 -15.11
CA PHE A 51 1.87 5.05 -15.75
C PHE A 51 1.61 4.79 -17.24
N GLN A 52 0.46 4.21 -17.59
CA GLN A 52 0.10 3.93 -18.97
C GLN A 52 -0.01 5.20 -19.82
N ALA A 53 -0.41 6.32 -19.21
CA ALA A 53 -0.50 7.62 -19.87
C ALA A 53 0.87 8.33 -20.05
N LEU A 54 1.95 7.86 -19.42
CA LEU A 54 3.28 8.44 -19.62
C LEU A 54 3.80 8.16 -21.04
N PRO A 55 4.60 9.08 -21.62
CA PRO A 55 5.35 8.79 -22.84
C PRO A 55 6.36 7.65 -22.63
N ASP A 56 6.71 6.95 -23.71
CA ASP A 56 7.57 5.76 -23.64
C ASP A 56 8.97 6.06 -23.08
N ASP A 57 9.53 7.23 -23.37
CA ASP A 57 10.83 7.67 -22.82
C ASP A 57 10.80 7.76 -21.28
N TYR A 58 9.65 8.08 -20.68
CA TYR A 58 9.48 8.08 -19.23
C TYR A 58 9.32 6.67 -18.66
N LYS A 59 8.54 5.82 -19.34
CA LYS A 59 8.33 4.41 -18.93
C LYS A 59 9.63 3.60 -18.97
N THR A 60 10.50 3.91 -19.93
CA THR A 60 11.81 3.29 -20.11
C THR A 60 12.93 3.94 -19.28
N GLY A 61 12.63 5.05 -18.59
CA GLY A 61 13.59 5.77 -17.74
C GLY A 61 14.59 6.65 -18.48
N ILE A 62 14.40 6.89 -19.78
CA ILE A 62 15.22 7.80 -20.59
C ILE A 62 14.95 9.27 -20.21
N ALA A 63 13.68 9.60 -19.93
CA ALA A 63 13.24 10.93 -19.50
C ALA A 63 12.75 10.93 -18.04
N VAL A 64 13.01 12.01 -17.32
CA VAL A 64 12.60 12.19 -15.91
C VAL A 64 12.11 13.63 -15.63
N GLY A 65 11.42 13.84 -14.52
CA GLY A 65 10.86 15.14 -14.13
C GLY A 65 9.68 15.61 -14.99
N GLY A 66 9.21 16.84 -14.74
CA GLY A 66 8.03 17.41 -15.39
C GLY A 66 6.71 17.01 -14.73
N GLY A 67 5.66 17.80 -14.97
CA GLY A 67 4.41 17.71 -14.23
C GLY A 67 3.74 16.34 -14.30
N GLN A 68 3.68 15.72 -15.49
CA GLN A 68 3.03 14.41 -15.65
C GLN A 68 3.76 13.29 -14.89
N HIS A 69 5.10 13.28 -14.94
CA HIS A 69 5.90 12.30 -14.22
C HIS A 69 5.80 12.48 -12.70
N LEU A 70 5.81 13.73 -12.22
CA LEU A 70 5.62 14.01 -10.78
C LEU A 70 4.24 13.56 -10.28
N VAL A 71 3.17 13.76 -11.06
CA VAL A 71 1.82 13.26 -10.70
C VAL A 71 1.78 11.73 -10.60
N TYR A 72 2.47 11.02 -11.50
CA TYR A 72 2.61 9.56 -11.39
C TYR A 72 3.38 9.16 -10.12
N ILE A 73 4.49 9.83 -9.83
CA ILE A 73 5.29 9.56 -8.62
C ILE A 73 4.46 9.81 -7.34
N GLU A 74 3.70 10.89 -7.27
CA GLU A 74 2.80 11.17 -6.14
C GLU A 74 1.76 10.07 -5.95
N ALA A 75 1.19 9.56 -7.05
CA ALA A 75 0.25 8.44 -6.99
C ALA A 75 0.92 7.15 -6.47
N MET A 76 2.15 6.86 -6.90
CA MET A 76 2.94 5.73 -6.41
C MET A 76 3.27 5.87 -4.92
N ILE A 77 3.65 7.06 -4.46
CA ILE A 77 3.90 7.35 -3.04
C ILE A 77 2.62 7.09 -2.23
N ALA A 78 1.47 7.60 -2.67
CA ALA A 78 0.21 7.39 -1.98
C ALA A 78 -0.17 5.90 -1.91
N MET A 79 0.00 5.16 -3.01
CA MET A 79 -0.27 3.72 -3.06
C MET A 79 0.62 2.94 -2.06
N HIS A 80 1.92 3.22 -2.02
CA HIS A 80 2.85 2.56 -1.11
C HIS A 80 2.63 2.96 0.36
N ALA A 81 2.38 4.24 0.63
CA ALA A 81 2.05 4.71 1.97
C ALA A 81 0.78 4.05 2.51
N GLN A 82 -0.23 3.88 1.65
CA GLN A 82 -1.43 3.13 2.02
C GLN A 82 -1.08 1.67 2.31
N MET A 83 -0.29 1.00 1.45
CA MET A 83 0.04 -0.42 1.61
C MET A 83 0.67 -0.73 2.98
N ILE A 84 1.51 0.18 3.50
CA ILE A 84 2.09 0.10 4.84
C ILE A 84 0.98 0.08 5.92
N ALA A 85 -0.03 0.95 5.78
CA ALA A 85 -1.18 0.98 6.69
C ALA A 85 -2.04 -0.28 6.58
N LEU A 86 -2.27 -0.77 5.35
CA LEU A 86 -3.01 -1.99 5.12
C LEU A 86 -2.30 -3.21 5.74
N ASN A 87 -0.99 -3.36 5.53
CA ASN A 87 -0.23 -4.45 6.14
C ASN A 87 -0.32 -4.40 7.67
N THR A 88 -0.16 -3.21 8.25
CA THR A 88 -0.31 -3.05 9.71
C THR A 88 -1.71 -3.46 10.20
N LEU A 89 -2.77 -3.13 9.46
CA LEU A 89 -4.14 -3.55 9.80
C LEU A 89 -4.34 -5.06 9.66
N LEU A 90 -3.74 -5.69 8.64
CA LEU A 90 -3.77 -7.14 8.46
C LEU A 90 -3.03 -7.86 9.58
N ASP A 91 -1.88 -7.35 10.02
CA ASP A 91 -1.10 -7.91 11.12
C ASP A 91 -1.87 -7.85 12.44
N ILE A 92 -2.57 -6.73 12.70
CA ILE A 92 -3.43 -6.59 13.90
C ILE A 92 -4.66 -7.51 13.80
N LEU A 93 -5.28 -7.63 12.63
CA LEU A 93 -6.46 -8.47 12.42
C LEU A 93 -6.12 -9.97 12.45
N GLY A 94 -4.91 -10.34 12.06
CA GLY A 94 -4.40 -11.71 12.07
C GLY A 94 -4.81 -12.58 10.87
N TYR A 95 -5.57 -12.02 9.91
CA TYR A 95 -5.95 -12.69 8.67
C TYR A 95 -6.30 -11.67 7.58
N THR A 96 -6.34 -12.11 6.32
CA THR A 96 -6.82 -11.29 5.20
C THR A 96 -8.33 -11.50 4.99
N PRO A 97 -9.18 -10.49 5.20
CA PRO A 97 -10.61 -10.64 5.03
C PRO A 97 -10.99 -10.78 3.56
N LYS A 98 -12.09 -11.48 3.28
CA LYS A 98 -12.58 -11.67 1.91
C LYS A 98 -13.23 -10.37 1.43
N VAL A 99 -12.61 -9.72 0.47
CA VAL A 99 -13.16 -8.52 -0.17
C VAL A 99 -13.70 -8.89 -1.55
N PRO A 100 -15.02 -8.83 -1.79
CA PRO A 100 -15.57 -9.07 -3.12
C PRO A 100 -14.95 -8.09 -4.11
N VAL A 101 -14.62 -8.62 -5.29
CA VAL A 101 -14.31 -7.79 -6.45
C VAL A 101 -15.65 -7.24 -6.93
N ASN A 102 -15.83 -5.92 -6.81
CA ASN A 102 -16.90 -5.24 -7.52
C ASN A 102 -16.45 -4.99 -8.96
#